data_AF-A0A1X2GRF9-F1
#
_entry.id   AF-A0A1X2GRF9-F1
#
_cell.length_a   1.000
_cell.length_b   1.000
_cell.length_c   1.000
_cell.angle_alpha   90.00
_cell.angle_beta   90.00
_cell.angle_gamma   90.00
#
_symmetry.space_group_name_H-M   'P 1'
#
loop_
_entity.id
_entity.type
_entity.pdbx_description
1 polymer ?
#
loop_
_entity_poly.entity_id
_entity_poly.type
_entity_poly.pdbx_seq_one_letter_code
_entity_poly.pdbx_strand_id
1 'polypeptide(L)' 'MAHANVWNSHPRGYGKGSRQCRVCAHRAGLVRKYNLNICRQCFREYANDIGFHKYR' A
#
# COMPACT_ATOMS: atom_id res chain seq x y z
N MET A 1 23.96 -18.60 16.01
CA MET A 1 23.16 -18.75 14.78
C MET A 1 21.64 -18.73 15.01
N ALA A 2 21.13 -18.35 16.18
CA ALA A 2 19.67 -18.33 16.44
C ALA A 2 18.93 -17.16 15.75
N HIS A 3 19.59 -16.01 15.55
CA HIS A 3 18.95 -14.80 15.01
C HIS A 3 18.55 -14.90 13.53
N ALA A 4 19.20 -15.77 12.75
CA ALA A 4 18.86 -15.97 11.34
C ALA A 4 17.46 -16.60 11.16
N ASN A 5 17.05 -17.46 12.11
CA ASN A 5 15.82 -18.24 12.02
C ASN A 5 14.58 -17.46 12.52
N VAL A 6 14.79 -16.30 13.14
CA VAL A 6 13.72 -15.50 13.78
C VAL A 6 13.39 -14.25 12.96
N TRP A 7 14.19 -13.91 11.94
CA TRP A 7 13.93 -12.76 11.09
C TRP A 7 12.60 -12.91 10.35
N ASN A 8 11.71 -11.94 10.53
CA ASN A 8 10.41 -11.89 9.87
C ASN A 8 9.51 -13.12 10.11
N SER A 9 9.65 -13.77 11.28
CA SER A 9 8.93 -15.01 11.63
C SER A 9 7.41 -14.83 11.79
N HIS A 10 6.94 -13.62 12.10
CA HIS A 10 5.52 -13.36 12.30
C HIS A 10 4.73 -13.31 10.97
N PRO A 11 3.71 -14.16 10.77
CA PRO A 11 2.90 -14.15 9.55
C PRO A 11 2.21 -12.80 9.32
N ARG A 12 2.29 -12.26 8.10
CA ARG A 12 1.62 -11.02 7.71
C ARG A 12 0.55 -11.26 6.66
N GLY A 13 -0.41 -12.14 6.95
CA GLY A 13 -1.53 -12.42 6.03
C GLY A 13 -2.59 -11.31 6.00
N TYR A 14 -2.75 -10.56 7.10
CA TYR A 14 -3.82 -9.59 7.28
C TYR A 14 -3.38 -8.32 8.02
N GLY A 15 -4.30 -7.36 8.17
CA GLY A 15 -4.04 -6.08 8.82
C GLY A 15 -3.32 -5.05 7.95
N LYS A 16 -2.79 -4.01 8.61
CA LYS A 16 -2.08 -2.89 7.97
C LYS A 16 -0.66 -3.28 7.54
N GLY A 17 0.00 -4.17 8.28
CA GLY A 17 1.37 -4.61 8.01
C GLY A 17 1.50 -5.60 6.84
N SER A 18 0.40 -6.20 6.39
CA SER A 18 0.40 -7.15 5.26
C SER A 18 0.37 -6.49 3.89
N ARG A 19 0.10 -5.19 3.83
CA ARG A 19 -0.11 -4.46 2.58
C ARG A 19 0.75 -3.22 2.54
N GLN A 20 1.14 -2.83 1.34
CA GLN A 20 1.93 -1.64 1.09
C GLN A 20 1.51 -1.00 -0.24
N CYS A 21 1.80 0.29 -0.37
CA CYS A 21 1.60 1.02 -1.62
C CYS A 21 2.41 0.40 -2.74
N ARG A 22 1.79 0.21 -3.90
CA ARG A 22 2.47 -0.28 -5.11
C ARG A 22 3.55 0.66 -5.64
N VAL A 23 3.49 1.95 -5.31
CA VAL A 23 4.44 2.98 -5.78
C VAL A 23 5.54 3.24 -4.75
N CYS A 24 5.18 3.68 -3.55
CA CYS A 24 6.16 4.16 -2.56
C CYS A 24 6.42 3.19 -1.39
N ALA A 25 5.85 1.98 -1.42
CA ALA A 25 5.89 0.99 -0.33
C ALA A 25 5.37 1.46 1.05
N HIS A 26 4.81 2.68 1.15
CA HIS A 26 4.21 3.17 2.39
C HIS A 26 2.98 2.35 2.76
N ARG A 27 2.85 2.02 4.05
CA ARG A 27 1.80 1.10 4.54
C ARG A 27 0.55 1.81 5.07
N ALA A 28 0.65 3.10 5.43
CA ALA A 28 -0.49 3.86 5.94
C ALA A 28 -1.26 4.56 4.82
N GLY A 29 -2.54 4.84 5.06
CA GLY A 29 -3.36 5.60 4.11
C GLY A 29 -3.55 4.94 2.75
N LEU A 30 -3.63 3.61 2.72
CA LEU A 30 -3.78 2.83 1.50
C LEU A 30 -5.21 2.94 0.95
N VAL A 31 -5.35 3.40 -0.29
CA VAL A 31 -6.58 3.34 -1.08
C VAL A 31 -6.70 1.94 -1.68
N ARG A 32 -7.68 1.18 -1.19
CA ARG A 32 -7.90 -0.23 -1.56
C ARG A 32 -9.07 -0.45 -2.51
N LYS A 33 -9.87 0.59 -2.77
CA LYS A 33 -11.04 0.50 -3.65
C LYS A 33 -10.58 0.18 -5.07
N TYR A 34 -11.34 -0.66 -5.78
CA TYR A 34 -11.06 -1.08 -7.15
C TYR A 34 -9.68 -1.74 -7.33
N ASN A 35 -9.16 -2.39 -6.28
CA ASN A 35 -7.84 -3.02 -6.28
C ASN A 35 -6.67 -2.07 -6.59
N LEU A 36 -6.84 -0.76 -6.34
CA LEU A 36 -5.82 0.25 -6.60
C LEU A 36 -4.57 0.12 -5.72
N ASN A 37 -4.69 -0.35 -4.48
CA ASN A 37 -3.55 -0.62 -3.57
C ASN A 37 -2.42 0.43 -3.58
N ILE A 38 -2.78 1.72 -3.64
CA ILE A 38 -1.85 2.86 -3.65
C ILE A 38 -2.09 3.78 -2.47
N CYS A 39 -1.07 4.50 -2.04
CA CYS A 39 -1.17 5.45 -0.95
C CYS A 39 -2.02 6.67 -1.35
N ARG A 40 -2.65 7.35 -0.39
CA ARG A 40 -3.47 8.55 -0.69
C ARG A 40 -2.70 9.71 -1.34
N GLN A 41 -1.39 9.83 -1.11
CA GLN A 41 -0.54 10.85 -1.74
C GLN A 41 -0.31 10.48 -3.21
N CYS A 42 0.19 9.26 -3.43
CA CYS A 42 0.36 8.62 -4.74
C CYS A 42 -0.92 8.67 -5.58
N PHE A 43 -2.08 8.39 -4.99
CA PHE A 43 -3.36 8.48 -5.69
C PHE A 43 -3.64 9.89 -6.21
N ARG A 44 -3.30 10.94 -5.46
CA ARG A 44 -3.53 12.33 -5.91
C ARG A 44 -2.59 12.73 -7.05
N GLU A 45 -1.36 12.23 -7.03
CA GLU A 45 -0.37 12.46 -8.09
C GLU A 45 -0.81 11.80 -9.41
N TYR A 46 -1.23 10.52 -9.35
CA TYR A 46 -1.61 9.74 -10.54
C TYR A 46 -3.11 9.77 -10.86
N ALA A 47 -3.93 10.54 -10.13
CA ALA A 47 -5.39 10.51 -10.29
C ALA A 47 -5.83 10.76 -11.73
N ASN A 48 -5.26 11.80 -12.35
CA ASN A 48 -5.59 12.19 -13.73
C ASN A 48 -5.14 11.13 -14.73
N ASP A 49 -3.95 10.54 -14.55
CA ASP A 49 -3.40 9.51 -15.45
C ASP A 49 -4.20 8.21 -15.41
N ILE A 50 -4.76 7.87 -14.24
CA ILE A 50 -5.67 6.73 -14.06
C ILE A 50 -7.05 7.02 -14.70
N GLY A 51 -7.38 8.28 -14.97
CA GLY A 51 -8.67 8.72 -15.52
C GLY A 51 -9.68 9.17 -14.46
N PHE A 52 -9.24 9.44 -13.22
CA PHE A 52 -10.09 10.10 -12.23
C PHE A 52 -10.04 11.62 -12.44
N HIS A 53 -11.21 12.22 -12.69
CA HIS A 53 -11.37 13.66 -12.82
C HIS A 53 -12.19 14.25 -11.67
N LYS A 54 -11.79 15.44 -11.22
CA LYS A 54 -12.53 16.20 -10.20
C LYS A 54 -13.59 17.05 -10.90
N TYR A 55 -14.86 16.70 -10.71
CA TYR A 55 -16.00 17.42 -11.30
C TYR A 55 -16.55 18.56 -10.40
N ARG A 56 -16.13 18.63 -9.14
CA ARG A 56 -16.48 19.66 -8.15
C ARG A 56 -15.35 19.85 -7.15
#